data_AF-A0A949J165-F1
#
_entry.id   AF-A0A949J165-F1
#
_cell.length_a   1.000
_cell.length_b   1.000
_cell.length_c   1.000
_cell.angle_alpha   90.00
_cell.angle_beta   90.00
_cell.angle_gamma   90.00
#
_symmetry.space_group_name_H-M   'P 1'
#
loop_
_entity.id
_entity.type
_entity.pdbx_description
1 polymer ?
#
loop_
_entity_poly.entity_id
_entity_poly.type
_entity_poly.pdbx_seq_one_letter_code
_entity_poly.pdbx_strand_id
1 'polypeptide(L)'
;GGSTLTLTDGTNPAATFTIATGETLQGLVDAINQTTGFSASIIYGDGKTLSSATVDGTGAPNGNTLAVGSAYLNIVSTDGQAIAASGSVANVLKYLGLNAASAVVKTGGSDTTDIASYTNVIDQINQTITDSNYQGNNLIDGKGNNLTVQVNELSTNPITVNNVDLTAVSGLGLDANANAWTSSTAIDASVTKINAALTTLQTKATSFANDLSLIQNRQDFTTNLVNTLQNGSSQLVIADKNEEGANMLALQTQQQLGIEALSLSSQANQSVLRLFG
;
A
#
# COMPACT_ATOMS: atom_id res chain seq x y z
N GLY A 1 -9.55 58.47 5.27
CA GLY A 1 -9.44 57.31 4.37
C GLY A 1 -9.21 56.10 5.23
N GLY A 2 -10.08 55.09 5.15
CA GLY A 2 -9.99 53.89 5.97
C GLY A 2 -8.87 52.95 5.49
N SER A 3 -8.45 52.04 6.36
CA SER A 3 -7.56 50.92 6.02
C SER A 3 -8.38 49.74 5.54
N THR A 4 -7.88 48.99 4.57
CA THR A 4 -8.61 47.85 4.00
C THR A 4 -7.99 46.51 4.39
N LEU A 5 -8.83 45.50 4.61
CA LEU A 5 -8.50 44.09 4.68
C LEU A 5 -9.27 43.39 3.57
N THR A 6 -8.58 42.77 2.62
CA THR A 6 -9.21 41.99 1.55
C THR A 6 -8.91 40.52 1.76
N LEU A 7 -9.95 39.67 1.78
CA LEU A 7 -9.84 38.22 1.88
C LEU A 7 -10.21 37.57 0.54
N THR A 8 -9.45 36.54 0.16
CA THR A 8 -9.73 35.72 -1.03
C THR A 8 -9.47 34.26 -0.73
N ASP A 9 -10.29 33.38 -1.30
CA ASP A 9 -10.20 31.91 -1.22
C ASP A 9 -10.04 31.22 -2.60
N GLY A 10 -10.03 32.03 -3.67
CA GLY A 10 -9.88 31.57 -5.06
C GLY A 10 -11.18 31.05 -5.70
N THR A 11 -12.26 30.93 -4.94
CA THR A 11 -13.56 30.38 -5.39
C THR A 11 -14.69 31.40 -5.28
N ASN A 12 -14.69 32.20 -4.21
CA ASN A 12 -15.67 33.26 -3.97
C ASN A 12 -15.12 34.63 -4.39
N PRO A 13 -16.00 35.62 -4.66
CA PRO A 13 -15.59 36.98 -4.91
C PRO A 13 -14.76 37.54 -3.75
N ALA A 14 -13.70 38.29 -4.07
CA ALA A 14 -12.83 38.90 -3.07
C ALA A 14 -13.65 39.81 -2.11
N ALA A 15 -13.54 39.55 -0.81
CA ALA A 15 -14.25 40.28 0.22
C ALA A 15 -13.38 41.38 0.81
N THR A 16 -13.75 42.64 0.57
CA THR A 16 -12.98 43.81 1.04
C THR A 16 -13.69 44.50 2.20
N PHE A 17 -13.04 44.53 3.36
CA PHE A 17 -13.50 45.21 4.56
C PHE A 17 -12.73 46.51 4.73
N THR A 18 -13.42 47.63 4.88
CA THR A 18 -12.80 48.95 5.12
C THR A 18 -13.02 49.35 6.58
N ILE A 19 -11.92 49.51 7.33
CA ILE A 19 -11.93 49.86 8.75
C ILE A 19 -11.46 51.31 8.88
N ALA A 20 -12.28 52.13 9.54
CA ALA A 20 -11.97 53.51 9.90
C ALA A 20 -11.82 53.67 11.43
N THR A 21 -11.38 54.85 11.87
CA THR A 21 -11.30 55.20 13.28
C THR A 21 -12.68 55.14 13.95
N GLY A 22 -12.82 54.37 15.02
CA GLY A 22 -14.08 54.22 15.78
C GLY A 22 -14.86 52.92 15.50
N GLU A 23 -14.44 52.13 14.51
CA GLU A 23 -14.96 50.78 14.27
C GLU A 23 -14.51 49.78 15.35
N THR A 24 -15.32 48.74 15.60
CA THR A 24 -15.05 47.73 16.65
C THR A 24 -14.54 46.40 16.06
N LEU A 25 -13.80 45.62 16.86
CA LEU A 25 -13.37 44.27 16.46
C LEU A 25 -14.56 43.37 16.19
N GLN A 26 -15.60 43.47 17.03
CA GLN A 26 -16.81 42.68 16.86
C GLN A 26 -17.49 42.98 15.52
N GLY A 27 -17.56 44.27 15.12
CA GLY A 27 -18.09 44.65 13.81
C GLY A 27 -17.31 44.04 12.64
N LEU A 28 -15.97 44.01 12.72
CA LEU A 28 -15.16 43.34 11.68
C LEU A 28 -15.38 41.82 11.68
N VAL A 29 -15.42 41.19 12.85
CA VAL A 29 -15.65 39.74 12.98
C VAL A 29 -17.02 39.36 12.43
N ASP A 30 -18.07 40.12 12.76
CA ASP A 30 -19.43 39.89 12.27
C ASP A 30 -19.52 40.12 10.75
N ALA A 31 -18.80 41.10 10.21
CA ALA A 31 -18.72 41.32 8.77
C ALA A 31 -18.03 40.15 8.04
N ILE A 32 -16.93 39.64 8.59
CA ILE A 32 -16.23 38.47 8.02
C ILE A 32 -17.12 37.21 8.14
N ASN A 33 -17.77 36.98 9.27
CA ASN A 33 -18.66 35.83 9.49
C ASN A 33 -19.93 35.86 8.62
N GLN A 34 -20.32 37.02 8.09
CA GLN A 34 -21.40 37.14 7.10
C GLN A 34 -20.93 36.95 5.65
N THR A 35 -19.62 36.84 5.44
CA THR A 35 -19.04 36.61 4.12
C THR A 35 -18.89 35.10 3.89
N THR A 36 -19.48 34.59 2.82
CA THR A 36 -19.33 33.18 2.42
C THR A 36 -17.86 32.84 2.21
N GLY A 37 -17.41 31.69 2.73
CA GLY A 37 -16.04 31.20 2.60
C GLY A 37 -15.16 31.48 3.82
N PHE A 38 -15.56 32.41 4.71
CA PHE A 38 -14.74 32.82 5.85
C PHE A 38 -15.51 32.79 7.17
N SER A 39 -14.78 32.48 8.24
CA SER A 39 -15.19 32.72 9.62
C SER A 39 -14.06 33.41 10.36
N ALA A 40 -14.40 34.27 11.31
CA ALA A 40 -13.46 35.04 12.10
C ALA A 40 -13.77 34.92 13.58
N SER A 41 -12.71 34.96 14.38
CA SER A 41 -12.78 35.01 15.84
C SER A 41 -11.58 35.78 16.40
N ILE A 42 -11.75 36.41 17.55
CA ILE A 42 -10.62 36.99 18.29
C ILE A 42 -10.15 35.99 19.34
N ILE A 43 -8.86 35.65 19.30
CA ILE A 43 -8.22 34.71 20.24
C ILE A 43 -7.25 35.45 21.15
N TYR A 44 -7.24 35.10 22.44
CA TYR A 44 -6.34 35.65 23.47
C TYR A 44 -5.33 34.61 23.94
N GLY A 45 -4.20 35.08 24.51
CA GLY A 45 -2.96 34.38 24.90
C GLY A 45 -2.98 32.94 25.44
N ASP A 46 -4.14 32.38 25.79
CA ASP A 46 -4.33 30.97 26.18
C ASP A 46 -5.16 30.15 25.16
N GLY A 47 -5.40 30.65 23.93
CA GLY A 47 -6.21 29.96 22.92
C GLY A 47 -7.73 30.06 23.12
N LYS A 48 -8.20 30.94 24.01
CA LYS A 48 -9.64 31.14 24.28
C LYS A 48 -10.24 32.15 23.30
N THR A 49 -11.41 31.83 22.74
CA THR A 49 -12.20 32.71 21.86
C THR A 49 -12.99 33.74 22.65
N LEU A 50 -12.97 35.00 22.22
CA LEU A 50 -13.81 36.06 22.79
C LEU A 50 -15.05 36.30 21.92
N SER A 51 -16.24 36.08 22.49
CA SER A 51 -17.52 36.27 21.79
C SER A 51 -18.03 37.72 21.74
N SER A 52 -17.40 38.66 22.45
CA SER A 52 -17.62 40.10 22.26
C SER A 52 -16.48 40.94 22.84
N ALA A 53 -15.87 41.80 22.02
CA ALA A 53 -15.00 42.88 22.47
C ALA A 53 -15.48 44.20 21.85
N THR A 54 -16.01 45.09 22.70
CA THR A 54 -15.89 46.52 22.42
C THR A 54 -14.43 46.89 22.72
N VAL A 55 -13.79 47.74 21.92
CA VAL A 55 -12.51 48.36 22.27
C VAL A 55 -12.78 49.84 22.47
N ASP A 56 -12.77 50.28 23.72
CA ASP A 56 -12.80 51.72 24.01
C ASP A 56 -11.37 52.27 23.86
N GLY A 57 -11.28 53.43 23.22
CA GLY A 57 -10.06 54.19 22.95
C GLY A 57 -9.33 54.68 24.21
N THR A 58 -9.73 54.23 25.40
CA THR A 58 -9.05 54.49 26.68
C THR A 58 -8.61 53.22 27.43
N GLY A 59 -8.67 52.04 26.80
CA GLY A 59 -8.29 50.79 27.46
C GLY A 59 -9.46 50.20 28.25
N ALA A 60 -10.05 49.16 27.66
CA ALA A 60 -10.96 48.16 28.21
C ALA A 60 -12.45 48.54 28.42
N PRO A 61 -13.34 47.86 27.68
CA PRO A 61 -14.74 47.67 28.05
C PRO A 61 -14.94 46.29 28.70
N ASN A 62 -15.85 46.21 29.67
CA ASN A 62 -16.22 45.02 30.46
C ASN A 62 -15.27 44.59 31.60
N GLY A 63 -14.44 45.49 32.13
CA GLY A 63 -13.65 45.19 33.34
C GLY A 63 -12.55 44.13 33.16
N ASN A 64 -12.32 43.64 31.94
CA ASN A 64 -11.18 42.82 31.59
C ASN A 64 -10.20 43.67 30.77
N THR A 65 -9.19 44.23 31.44
CA THR A 65 -8.12 44.98 30.79
C THR A 65 -7.23 44.03 29.98
N LEU A 66 -7.36 44.10 28.66
CA LEU A 66 -6.48 43.39 27.73
C LEU A 66 -5.10 44.04 27.76
N ALA A 67 -4.06 43.28 28.07
CA ALA A 67 -2.71 43.72 27.79
C ALA A 67 -2.54 43.85 26.26
N VAL A 68 -2.20 45.05 25.79
CA VAL A 68 -1.95 45.32 24.37
C VAL A 68 -0.93 44.30 23.83
N GLY A 69 -1.33 43.49 22.86
CA GLY A 69 -0.44 42.54 22.16
C GLY A 69 -0.66 41.05 22.40
N SER A 70 -1.54 40.63 23.31
CA SER A 70 -1.82 39.20 23.57
C SER A 70 -3.00 38.61 22.77
N ALA A 71 -3.57 39.39 21.86
CA ALA A 71 -4.76 39.03 21.09
C ALA A 71 -4.46 39.05 19.59
N TYR A 72 -5.09 38.16 18.83
CA TYR A 72 -4.98 38.11 17.37
C TYR A 72 -6.32 37.81 16.69
N LEU A 73 -6.45 38.24 15.44
CA LEU A 73 -7.58 37.91 14.57
C LEU A 73 -7.30 36.56 13.92
N ASN A 74 -8.06 35.54 14.30
CA ASN A 74 -8.04 34.23 13.66
C ASN A 74 -9.11 34.20 12.56
N ILE A 75 -8.70 33.89 11.33
CA ILE A 75 -9.61 33.73 10.20
C ILE A 75 -9.48 32.28 9.73
N VAL A 76 -10.61 31.59 9.70
CA VAL A 76 -10.71 30.18 9.31
C VAL A 76 -11.59 30.07 8.08
N SER A 77 -11.15 29.27 7.11
CA SER A 77 -11.96 29.04 5.92
C SER A 77 -13.14 28.13 6.28
N THR A 78 -14.34 28.51 5.87
CA THR A 78 -15.56 27.70 6.08
C THR A 78 -15.81 26.72 4.93
N ASP A 79 -15.24 27.00 3.77
CA ASP A 79 -15.33 26.19 2.55
C ASP A 79 -14.07 25.34 2.31
N GLY A 80 -13.08 25.48 3.18
CA GLY A 80 -11.85 24.71 3.17
C GLY A 80 -10.72 25.24 2.31
N GLN A 81 -10.95 26.33 1.62
CA GLN A 81 -10.03 26.94 0.67
C GLN A 81 -8.87 27.71 1.34
N ALA A 82 -7.77 27.88 0.59
CA ALA A 82 -6.62 28.65 1.04
C ALA A 82 -6.96 30.12 1.16
N ILE A 83 -6.80 30.70 2.35
CA ILE A 83 -7.12 32.11 2.59
C ILE A 83 -5.89 32.97 2.28
N ALA A 84 -6.00 33.87 1.32
CA ALA A 84 -5.07 34.99 1.18
C ALA A 84 -5.68 36.26 1.79
N ALA A 85 -4.84 37.08 2.42
CA ALA A 85 -5.25 38.40 2.92
C ALA A 85 -4.33 39.49 2.38
N SER A 86 -4.90 40.57 1.86
CA SER A 86 -4.17 41.71 1.29
C SER A 86 -4.78 43.05 1.75
N GLY A 87 -4.16 44.17 1.37
CA GLY A 87 -4.56 45.52 1.81
C GLY A 87 -3.69 46.06 2.94
N SER A 88 -4.21 47.04 3.67
CA SER A 88 -3.53 47.70 4.80
C SER A 88 -3.74 46.92 6.12
N VAL A 89 -3.50 45.60 6.11
CA VAL A 89 -3.81 44.68 7.22
C VAL A 89 -3.20 45.14 8.55
N ALA A 90 -1.94 45.59 8.55
CA ALA A 90 -1.28 46.10 9.75
C ALA A 90 -1.99 47.34 10.35
N ASN A 91 -2.51 48.22 9.50
CA ASN A 91 -3.25 49.41 9.95
C ASN A 91 -4.67 49.07 10.40
N VAL A 92 -5.30 48.06 9.80
CA VAL A 92 -6.58 47.51 10.27
C VAL A 92 -6.42 46.97 11.70
N LEU A 93 -5.40 46.14 11.93
CA LEU A 93 -5.11 45.60 13.26
C LEU A 93 -4.80 46.71 14.28
N LYS A 94 -4.07 47.76 13.86
CA LYS A 94 -3.79 48.93 14.70
C LYS A 94 -5.05 49.73 15.07
N TYR A 95 -5.96 49.98 14.11
CA TYR A 95 -7.23 50.67 14.41
C TYR A 95 -8.12 49.88 15.36
N LEU A 96 -7.91 48.57 15.41
CA LEU A 96 -8.58 47.63 16.29
C LEU A 96 -7.78 47.34 17.57
N GLY A 97 -6.74 48.12 17.90
CA GLY A 97 -6.02 47.97 19.17
C GLY A 97 -5.17 46.69 19.31
N LEU A 98 -4.91 45.97 18.21
CA LEU A 98 -4.02 44.80 18.16
C LEU A 98 -2.59 45.22 17.76
N ASN A 99 -1.57 44.52 18.28
CA ASN A 99 -0.20 44.73 17.83
C ASN A 99 -0.05 44.18 16.40
N ALA A 100 0.52 44.96 15.47
CA ALA A 100 0.71 44.57 14.07
C ALA A 100 1.58 43.31 13.88
N ALA A 101 2.37 42.94 14.89
CA ALA A 101 3.15 41.69 14.92
C ALA A 101 2.32 40.44 15.30
N SER A 102 1.13 40.61 15.90
CA SER A 102 0.22 39.54 16.30
C SER A 102 -0.68 39.16 15.12
N ALA A 103 -0.07 38.33 14.26
CA ALA A 103 -0.53 37.70 13.03
C ALA A 103 -2.05 37.51 12.87
N VAL A 104 -2.57 37.89 11.70
CA VAL A 104 -3.77 37.23 11.15
C VAL A 104 -3.39 35.76 10.93
N VAL A 105 -3.81 34.89 11.86
CA VAL A 105 -3.64 33.45 11.70
C VAL A 105 -4.72 33.01 10.71
N LYS A 106 -4.26 32.41 9.62
CA LYS A 106 -5.10 31.88 8.55
C LYS A 106 -5.05 30.37 8.65
N THR A 107 -6.14 29.77 9.09
CA THR A 107 -6.28 28.31 9.14
C THR A 107 -7.29 27.95 8.05
N GLY A 108 -6.80 27.63 6.86
CA GLY A 108 -7.63 27.35 5.70
C GLY A 108 -6.76 27.10 4.48
N GLY A 109 -7.12 26.07 3.72
CA GLY A 109 -6.35 25.58 2.59
C GLY A 109 -5.50 24.38 2.94
N SER A 110 -5.56 23.39 2.07
CA SER A 110 -4.61 22.30 2.04
C SER A 110 -3.23 22.84 1.69
N ASP A 111 -2.18 22.39 2.38
CA ASP A 111 -0.83 22.57 1.86
C ASP A 111 -0.79 21.82 0.52
N THR A 112 -0.83 22.56 -0.59
CA THR A 112 -0.87 22.00 -1.94
C THR A 112 0.34 21.08 -2.18
N THR A 113 1.42 21.29 -1.44
CA THR A 113 2.63 20.46 -1.45
C THR A 113 2.39 19.09 -0.82
N ASP A 114 1.66 19.04 0.31
CA ASP A 114 1.37 17.79 1.02
C ASP A 114 0.33 16.97 0.25
N ILE A 115 -0.69 17.61 -0.32
CA ILE A 115 -1.64 16.94 -1.23
C ILE A 115 -0.91 16.37 -2.44
N ALA A 116 -0.05 17.16 -3.09
CA ALA A 116 0.70 16.69 -4.24
C ALA A 116 1.61 15.51 -3.87
N SER A 117 2.25 15.55 -2.70
CA SER A 117 3.06 14.45 -2.18
C SER A 117 2.24 13.20 -1.93
N TYR A 118 1.04 13.34 -1.35
CA TYR A 118 0.11 12.22 -1.14
C TYR A 118 -0.36 11.61 -2.46
N THR A 119 -0.82 12.42 -3.41
CA THR A 119 -1.24 11.94 -4.73
C THR A 119 -0.08 11.25 -5.46
N ASN A 120 1.15 11.77 -5.35
CA ASN A 120 2.34 11.10 -5.89
C ASN A 120 2.56 9.71 -5.26
N VAL A 121 2.36 9.56 -3.95
CA VAL A 121 2.48 8.24 -3.29
C VAL A 121 1.37 7.30 -3.76
N ILE A 122 0.14 7.79 -3.92
CA ILE A 122 -0.98 7.01 -4.48
C ILE A 122 -0.64 6.51 -5.90
N ASP A 123 -0.08 7.38 -6.73
CA ASP A 123 0.37 7.02 -8.08
C ASP A 123 1.51 6.00 -8.05
N GLN A 124 2.49 6.16 -7.15
CA GLN A 124 3.58 5.20 -6.96
C GLN A 124 3.10 3.83 -6.50
N ILE A 125 2.08 3.77 -5.63
CA ILE A 125 1.44 2.51 -5.23
C ILE A 125 0.85 1.82 -6.46
N ASN A 126 0.06 2.54 -7.26
CA ASN A 126 -0.56 1.98 -8.47
C ASN A 126 0.48 1.58 -9.53
N GLN A 127 1.57 2.34 -9.68
CA GLN A 127 2.69 1.98 -10.56
C GLN A 127 3.38 0.71 -10.08
N THR A 128 3.71 0.62 -8.78
CA THR A 128 4.33 -0.58 -8.20
C THR A 128 3.47 -1.82 -8.41
N ILE A 129 2.16 -1.69 -8.21
CA ILE A 129 1.20 -2.77 -8.48
C ILE A 129 1.21 -3.14 -9.95
N THR A 130 1.14 -2.14 -10.84
CA THR A 130 1.16 -2.37 -12.29
C THR A 130 2.45 -3.02 -12.74
N ASP A 131 3.59 -2.72 -12.13
CA ASP A 131 4.91 -3.26 -12.47
C ASP A 131 5.16 -4.65 -11.85
N SER A 132 4.37 -5.07 -10.87
CA SER A 132 4.50 -6.35 -10.16
C SER A 132 3.99 -7.55 -10.97
N ASN A 133 4.48 -7.70 -12.20
CA ASN A 133 4.14 -8.82 -13.08
C ASN A 133 5.24 -9.89 -13.03
N TYR A 134 4.82 -11.15 -13.02
CA TYR A 134 5.69 -12.28 -13.29
C TYR A 134 5.18 -13.06 -14.50
N GLN A 135 6.01 -13.14 -15.55
CA GLN A 135 5.65 -13.81 -16.81
C GLN A 135 4.31 -13.35 -17.42
N GLY A 136 3.96 -12.07 -17.23
CA GLY A 136 2.70 -11.49 -17.73
C GLY A 136 1.49 -11.69 -16.81
N ASN A 137 1.65 -12.35 -15.66
CA ASN A 137 0.60 -12.47 -14.64
C ASN A 137 0.85 -11.50 -13.49
N ASN A 138 -0.24 -10.86 -13.02
CA ASN A 138 -0.25 -9.99 -11.86
C ASN A 138 -1.29 -10.48 -10.86
N LEU A 139 -0.85 -10.79 -9.64
CA LEU A 139 -1.75 -11.31 -8.59
C LEU A 139 -2.37 -10.22 -7.73
N ILE A 140 -1.98 -8.96 -7.91
CA ILE A 140 -2.32 -7.86 -6.99
C ILE A 140 -3.01 -6.66 -7.66
N ASP A 141 -3.24 -6.70 -8.97
CA ASP A 141 -3.86 -5.62 -9.74
C ASP A 141 -5.39 -5.71 -9.84
N GLY A 142 -6.00 -6.73 -9.21
CA GLY A 142 -7.45 -6.92 -9.21
C GLY A 142 -8.08 -7.31 -10.54
N LYS A 143 -7.29 -7.62 -11.58
CA LYS A 143 -7.82 -7.89 -12.93
C LYS A 143 -8.26 -9.34 -13.17
N GLY A 144 -8.36 -10.17 -12.13
CA GLY A 144 -8.90 -11.53 -12.26
C GLY A 144 -7.86 -12.61 -12.63
N ASN A 145 -6.57 -12.30 -12.61
CA ASN A 145 -5.50 -13.21 -13.03
C ASN A 145 -5.10 -14.18 -11.92
N ASN A 146 -5.90 -15.20 -11.64
CA ASN A 146 -5.52 -16.23 -10.66
C ASN A 146 -4.33 -17.08 -11.15
N LEU A 147 -3.45 -17.49 -10.24
CA LEU A 147 -2.39 -18.46 -10.53
C LEU A 147 -2.83 -19.87 -10.13
N THR A 148 -2.91 -20.77 -11.10
CA THR A 148 -3.20 -22.19 -10.87
C THR A 148 -1.89 -22.99 -10.93
N VAL A 149 -1.55 -23.65 -9.82
CA VAL A 149 -0.36 -24.48 -9.69
C VAL A 149 -0.77 -25.96 -9.72
N GLN A 150 -0.26 -26.68 -10.71
CA GLN A 150 -0.44 -28.13 -10.81
C GLN A 150 0.55 -28.83 -9.88
N VAL A 151 0.05 -29.68 -9.00
CA VAL A 151 0.84 -30.35 -7.95
C VAL A 151 0.90 -31.87 -8.11
N ASN A 152 0.32 -32.41 -9.19
CA ASN A 152 0.44 -33.83 -9.56
C ASN A 152 0.37 -34.01 -11.08
N GLU A 153 0.80 -35.19 -11.52
CA GLU A 153 0.91 -35.55 -12.94
C GLU A 153 -0.44 -35.63 -13.66
N LEU A 154 -1.51 -35.93 -12.92
CA LEU A 154 -2.86 -36.06 -13.47
C LEU A 154 -3.59 -34.72 -13.55
N SER A 155 -2.98 -33.61 -13.12
CA SER A 155 -3.59 -32.28 -13.08
C SER A 155 -4.93 -32.22 -12.32
N THR A 156 -5.08 -33.08 -11.32
CA THR A 156 -6.29 -33.16 -10.48
C THR A 156 -6.08 -32.34 -9.21
N ASN A 157 -7.06 -31.57 -8.73
CA ASN A 157 -6.92 -30.76 -7.50
C ASN A 157 -5.72 -29.78 -7.48
N PRO A 158 -5.64 -28.83 -8.44
CA PRO A 158 -4.62 -27.79 -8.41
C PRO A 158 -4.75 -26.89 -7.18
N ILE A 159 -3.63 -26.28 -6.79
CA ILE A 159 -3.68 -25.14 -5.86
C ILE A 159 -3.99 -23.89 -6.68
N THR A 160 -5.02 -23.14 -6.30
CA THR A 160 -5.32 -21.85 -6.91
C THR A 160 -4.96 -20.73 -5.95
N VAL A 161 -4.00 -19.90 -6.33
CA VAL A 161 -3.69 -18.64 -5.67
C VAL A 161 -4.56 -17.56 -6.32
N ASN A 162 -5.50 -17.03 -5.53
CA ASN A 162 -6.44 -16.04 -6.03
C ASN A 162 -5.77 -14.69 -6.19
N ASN A 163 -6.11 -13.99 -7.27
CA ASN A 163 -5.78 -12.58 -7.41
C ASN A 163 -6.49 -11.76 -6.33
N VAL A 164 -5.87 -10.66 -5.93
CA VAL A 164 -6.45 -9.67 -5.02
C VAL A 164 -6.30 -8.29 -5.65
N ASP A 165 -7.23 -7.39 -5.35
CA ASP A 165 -7.09 -5.98 -5.73
C ASP A 165 -6.38 -5.24 -4.60
N LEU A 166 -5.16 -4.75 -4.86
CA LEU A 166 -4.42 -3.87 -3.96
C LEU A 166 -4.28 -2.45 -4.51
N THR A 167 -4.95 -2.11 -5.62
CA THR A 167 -4.88 -0.75 -6.17
C THR A 167 -5.32 0.26 -5.12
N ALA A 168 -4.72 1.45 -5.15
CA ALA A 168 -4.83 2.41 -4.06
C ALA A 168 -6.28 2.77 -3.73
N VAL A 169 -7.13 2.92 -4.75
CA VAL A 169 -8.51 3.39 -4.58
C VAL A 169 -9.50 2.22 -4.43
N SER A 170 -9.61 1.33 -5.41
CA SER A 170 -10.62 0.25 -5.36
C SER A 170 -10.24 -0.89 -4.43
N GLY A 171 -8.96 -1.25 -4.37
CA GLY A 171 -8.45 -2.31 -3.51
C GLY A 171 -8.24 -1.88 -2.05
N LEU A 172 -7.51 -0.78 -1.86
CA LEU A 172 -7.10 -0.29 -0.53
C LEU A 172 -8.03 0.77 0.07
N GLY A 173 -8.96 1.34 -0.70
CA GLY A 173 -9.94 2.32 -0.21
C GLY A 173 -9.34 3.70 0.11
N LEU A 174 -8.18 4.04 -0.47
CA LEU A 174 -7.56 5.35 -0.32
C LEU A 174 -8.24 6.38 -1.23
N ASP A 175 -8.13 7.66 -0.86
CA ASP A 175 -8.73 8.75 -1.64
C ASP A 175 -7.81 9.15 -2.79
N ALA A 176 -8.30 9.15 -4.03
CA ALA A 176 -7.49 9.54 -5.20
C ALA A 176 -7.08 11.02 -5.19
N ASN A 177 -7.94 11.87 -4.63
CA ASN A 177 -7.72 13.31 -4.52
C ASN A 177 -7.86 13.72 -3.05
N ALA A 178 -6.73 13.94 -2.38
CA ALA A 178 -6.67 14.54 -1.05
C ALA A 178 -7.12 16.02 -1.01
N ASN A 179 -7.68 16.56 -2.11
CA ASN A 179 -8.20 17.93 -2.26
C ASN A 179 -9.12 18.41 -1.13
N ALA A 180 -9.63 17.51 -0.29
CA ALA A 180 -10.45 17.84 0.86
C ALA A 180 -9.67 17.94 2.19
N TRP A 181 -8.33 17.91 2.22
CA TRP A 181 -7.50 18.21 3.41
C TRP A 181 -7.59 19.68 3.82
N THR A 182 -8.82 20.14 3.94
CA THR A 182 -9.23 21.50 4.21
C THR A 182 -9.62 21.69 5.67
N SER A 183 -9.70 20.58 6.41
CA SER A 183 -9.96 20.51 7.85
C SER A 183 -9.17 19.37 8.48
N SER A 184 -8.93 19.46 9.79
CA SER A 184 -8.31 18.37 10.56
C SER A 184 -9.12 17.07 10.47
N THR A 185 -10.45 17.16 10.48
CA THR A 185 -11.33 15.99 10.36
C THR A 185 -11.14 15.23 9.04
N ALA A 186 -10.91 15.93 7.93
CA ALA A 186 -10.65 15.28 6.64
C ALA A 186 -9.27 14.60 6.61
N ILE A 187 -8.29 15.17 7.29
CA ILE A 187 -6.96 14.57 7.48
C ILE A 187 -7.09 13.30 8.35
N ASP A 188 -7.80 13.37 9.49
CA ASP A 188 -8.02 12.23 10.38
C ASP A 188 -8.76 11.08 9.69
N ALA A 189 -9.72 11.40 8.81
CA ALA A 189 -10.41 10.41 7.98
C ALA A 189 -9.43 9.72 7.01
N SER A 190 -8.51 10.48 6.40
CA SER A 190 -7.48 9.94 5.52
C SER A 190 -6.50 9.02 6.29
N VAL A 191 -6.08 9.43 7.48
CA VAL A 191 -5.23 8.61 8.37
C VAL A 191 -5.93 7.29 8.73
N THR A 192 -7.23 7.34 9.03
CA THR A 192 -8.03 6.14 9.31
C THR A 192 -8.06 5.20 8.11
N LYS A 193 -8.26 5.72 6.90
CA LYS A 193 -8.22 4.92 5.66
C LYS A 193 -6.83 4.30 5.42
N ILE A 194 -5.75 5.05 5.66
CA ILE A 194 -4.37 4.52 5.55
C ILE A 194 -4.14 3.35 6.51
N ASN A 195 -4.60 3.45 7.76
CA ASN A 195 -4.48 2.36 8.73
C ASN A 195 -5.29 1.11 8.32
N ALA A 196 -6.49 1.32 7.75
CA ALA A 196 -7.30 0.23 7.22
C ALA A 196 -6.64 -0.43 5.98
N ALA A 197 -6.07 0.37 5.09
CA ALA A 197 -5.30 -0.10 3.94
C ALA A 197 -4.09 -0.94 4.38
N LEU A 198 -3.34 -0.49 5.39
CA LEU A 198 -2.21 -1.25 5.96
C LEU A 198 -2.66 -2.60 6.52
N THR A 199 -3.76 -2.63 7.27
CA THR A 199 -4.34 -3.87 7.82
C THR A 199 -4.76 -4.83 6.70
N THR A 200 -5.35 -4.29 5.64
CA THR A 200 -5.72 -5.07 4.45
C THR A 200 -4.49 -5.66 3.78
N LEU A 201 -3.43 -4.86 3.58
CA LEU A 201 -2.17 -5.31 2.99
C LEU A 201 -1.55 -6.47 3.80
N GLN A 202 -1.49 -6.33 5.12
CA GLN A 202 -0.98 -7.39 6.03
C GLN A 202 -1.81 -8.67 5.95
N THR A 203 -3.14 -8.53 5.88
CA THR A 203 -4.06 -9.67 5.74
C THR A 203 -3.83 -10.40 4.42
N LYS A 204 -3.71 -9.67 3.30
CA LYS A 204 -3.47 -10.27 1.98
C LYS A 204 -2.07 -10.90 1.88
N ALA A 205 -1.04 -10.24 2.44
CA ALA A 205 0.31 -10.80 2.53
C ALA A 205 0.33 -12.11 3.32
N THR A 206 -0.41 -12.19 4.43
CA THR A 206 -0.55 -13.41 5.23
C THR A 206 -1.24 -14.53 4.43
N SER A 207 -2.27 -14.20 3.65
CA SER A 207 -2.91 -15.17 2.74
C SER A 207 -1.91 -15.73 1.73
N PHE A 208 -1.12 -14.87 1.06
CA PHE A 208 -0.10 -15.32 0.12
C PHE A 208 1.00 -16.15 0.77
N ALA A 209 1.41 -15.82 2.00
CA ALA A 209 2.37 -16.62 2.75
C ALA A 209 1.85 -18.02 3.08
N ASN A 210 0.55 -18.14 3.41
CA ASN A 210 -0.11 -19.43 3.63
C ASN A 210 -0.18 -20.25 2.33
N ASP A 211 -0.56 -19.63 1.22
CA ASP A 211 -0.60 -20.28 -0.09
C ASP A 211 0.79 -20.77 -0.51
N LEU A 212 1.82 -19.95 -0.33
CA LEU A 212 3.22 -20.32 -0.59
C LEU A 212 3.66 -21.50 0.28
N SER A 213 3.34 -21.47 1.58
CA SER A 213 3.67 -22.56 2.50
C SER A 213 3.00 -23.87 2.09
N LEU A 214 1.74 -23.82 1.63
CA LEU A 214 1.05 -24.99 1.11
C LEU A 214 1.72 -25.54 -0.15
N ILE A 215 2.11 -24.66 -1.09
CA ILE A 215 2.80 -25.04 -2.32
C ILE A 215 4.16 -25.68 -2.01
N GLN A 216 4.95 -25.08 -1.10
CA GLN A 216 6.25 -25.61 -0.68
C GLN A 216 6.11 -26.99 -0.03
N ASN A 217 5.16 -27.16 0.90
CA ASN A 217 4.90 -28.46 1.52
C ASN A 217 4.51 -29.54 0.48
N ARG A 218 3.73 -29.18 -0.53
CA ARG A 218 3.38 -30.09 -1.64
C ARG A 218 4.59 -30.40 -2.51
N GLN A 219 5.42 -29.41 -2.81
CA GLN A 219 6.66 -29.60 -3.56
C GLN A 219 7.59 -30.59 -2.84
N ASP A 220 7.79 -30.41 -1.53
CA ASP A 220 8.65 -31.27 -0.72
C ASP A 220 8.10 -32.70 -0.64
N PHE A 221 6.79 -32.85 -0.40
CA PHE A 221 6.13 -34.15 -0.41
C PHE A 221 6.31 -34.87 -1.75
N THR A 222 6.03 -34.18 -2.86
CA THR A 222 6.15 -34.75 -4.20
C THR A 222 7.60 -35.11 -4.53
N THR A 223 8.55 -34.27 -4.14
CA THR A 223 9.98 -34.54 -4.33
C THR A 223 10.41 -35.79 -3.57
N ASN A 224 10.00 -35.92 -2.31
CA ASN A 224 10.26 -37.11 -1.51
C ASN A 224 9.60 -38.36 -2.10
N LEU A 225 8.35 -38.26 -2.54
CA LEU A 225 7.63 -39.35 -3.20
C LEU A 225 8.35 -39.81 -4.47
N VAL A 226 8.76 -38.88 -5.33
CA VAL A 226 9.55 -39.17 -6.54
C VAL A 226 10.86 -39.88 -6.18
N ASN A 227 11.59 -39.41 -5.17
CA ASN A 227 12.81 -40.06 -4.73
C ASN A 227 12.57 -41.49 -4.20
N THR A 228 11.50 -41.71 -3.43
CA THR A 228 11.12 -43.05 -2.96
C THR A 228 10.74 -43.96 -4.12
N LEU A 229 9.93 -43.48 -5.07
CA LEU A 229 9.51 -44.25 -6.24
C LEU A 229 10.70 -44.55 -7.17
N GLN A 230 11.62 -43.62 -7.35
CA GLN A 230 12.84 -43.84 -8.12
C GLN A 230 13.68 -44.96 -7.48
N ASN A 231 13.89 -44.92 -6.17
CA ASN A 231 14.62 -45.97 -5.45
C ASN A 231 13.89 -47.32 -5.49
N GLY A 232 12.57 -47.33 -5.31
CA GLY A 232 11.76 -48.54 -5.39
C GLY A 232 11.77 -49.16 -6.79
N SER A 233 11.65 -48.34 -7.84
CA SER A 233 11.74 -48.81 -9.23
C SER A 233 13.13 -49.37 -9.54
N SER A 234 14.19 -48.71 -9.06
CA SER A 234 15.55 -49.24 -9.17
C SER A 234 15.66 -50.60 -8.49
N GLN A 235 15.10 -50.80 -7.30
CA GLN A 235 15.13 -52.11 -6.64
C GLN A 235 14.33 -53.20 -7.39
N LEU A 236 13.22 -52.84 -8.05
CA LEU A 236 12.42 -53.80 -8.83
C LEU A 236 13.05 -54.14 -10.19
N VAL A 237 13.84 -53.22 -10.75
CA VAL A 237 14.50 -53.40 -12.07
C VAL A 237 15.92 -53.92 -11.92
N ILE A 238 16.62 -53.64 -10.82
CA ILE A 238 17.93 -54.22 -10.54
C ILE A 238 17.73 -55.71 -10.27
N ALA A 239 18.07 -56.53 -11.26
CA ALA A 239 18.24 -57.96 -11.06
C ALA A 239 19.36 -58.22 -10.04
N ASP A 240 19.21 -59.26 -9.22
CA ASP A 240 20.28 -59.67 -8.30
C ASP A 240 21.50 -60.08 -9.12
N LYS A 241 22.52 -59.20 -9.15
CA LYS A 241 23.76 -59.43 -9.90
C LYS A 241 24.47 -60.71 -9.48
N ASN A 242 24.26 -61.20 -8.26
CA ASN A 242 24.83 -62.46 -7.80
C ASN A 242 24.07 -63.64 -8.41
N GLU A 243 22.74 -63.55 -8.52
CA GLU A 243 21.91 -64.59 -9.16
C GLU A 243 22.12 -64.60 -10.68
N GLU A 244 22.08 -63.45 -11.35
CA GLU A 244 22.44 -63.34 -12.76
C GLU A 244 23.89 -63.78 -13.01
N GLY A 245 24.82 -63.45 -12.11
CA GLY A 245 26.22 -63.84 -12.18
C GLY A 245 26.42 -65.36 -12.02
N ALA A 246 25.74 -65.98 -11.06
CA ALA A 246 25.76 -67.43 -10.85
C ALA A 246 25.09 -68.16 -12.03
N ASN A 247 23.98 -67.64 -12.54
CA ASN A 247 23.30 -68.19 -13.70
C ASN A 247 24.15 -68.07 -14.98
N MET A 248 24.85 -66.95 -15.17
CA MET A 248 25.80 -66.76 -16.27
C MET A 248 26.97 -67.75 -16.16
N LEU A 249 27.53 -67.93 -14.97
CA LEU A 249 28.61 -68.91 -14.74
C LEU A 249 28.13 -70.35 -14.97
N ALA A 250 26.93 -70.67 -14.49
CA ALA A 250 26.31 -71.97 -14.73
C ALA A 250 26.07 -72.20 -16.23
N LEU A 251 25.57 -71.21 -16.96
CA LEU A 251 25.37 -71.27 -18.41
C LEU A 251 26.68 -71.41 -19.17
N GLN A 252 27.73 -70.67 -18.80
CA GLN A 252 29.07 -70.82 -19.39
C GLN A 252 29.62 -72.23 -19.15
N THR A 253 29.46 -72.77 -17.93
CA THR A 253 29.86 -74.14 -17.58
C THR A 253 29.08 -75.16 -18.40
N GLN A 254 27.76 -74.98 -18.54
CA GLN A 254 26.91 -75.86 -19.34
C GLN A 254 27.27 -75.81 -20.83
N GLN A 255 27.59 -74.63 -21.38
CA GLN A 255 28.05 -74.48 -22.75
C GLN A 255 29.41 -75.16 -22.97
N GLN A 256 30.34 -75.01 -22.03
CA GLN A 256 31.65 -75.65 -22.11
C GLN A 256 31.52 -77.19 -22.06
N LEU A 257 30.70 -77.72 -21.16
CA LEU A 257 30.35 -79.14 -21.12
C LEU A 257 29.64 -79.61 -22.40
N GLY A 258 28.77 -78.77 -22.97
CA GLY A 258 28.09 -79.07 -24.24
C GLY A 258 29.05 -79.14 -25.43
N ILE A 259 30.03 -78.25 -25.50
CA ILE A 259 31.08 -78.27 -26.53
C ILE A 259 32.00 -79.47 -26.34
N GLU A 260 32.40 -79.79 -25.10
CA GLU A 260 33.20 -80.98 -24.80
C GLU A 260 32.44 -82.27 -25.14
N ALA A 261 31.15 -82.37 -24.78
CA ALA A 261 30.31 -83.51 -25.13
C ALA A 261 30.13 -83.66 -26.65
N LEU A 262 29.98 -82.55 -27.38
CA LEU A 262 29.91 -82.55 -28.85
C LEU A 262 31.25 -82.96 -29.49
N SER A 263 32.37 -82.47 -28.95
CA SER A 263 33.72 -82.87 -29.36
C SER A 263 33.95 -84.36 -29.12
N LEU A 264 33.58 -84.86 -27.95
CA LEU A 264 33.69 -86.28 -27.58
C LEU A 264 32.79 -87.16 -28.46
N SER A 265 31.57 -86.71 -28.76
CA SER A 265 30.67 -87.39 -29.69
C SER A 265 31.23 -87.44 -31.12
N SER A 266 31.81 -86.33 -31.59
CA SER A 266 32.47 -86.27 -32.90
C SER A 266 33.71 -87.17 -32.97
N GLN A 267 34.53 -87.21 -31.91
CA GLN A 267 35.68 -88.12 -31.79
C GLN A 267 35.24 -89.59 -31.71
N ALA A 268 34.18 -89.89 -30.96
CA ALA A 268 33.62 -91.24 -30.86
C ALA A 268 33.12 -91.72 -32.24
N ASN A 269 32.39 -90.88 -32.98
CA ASN A 269 31.92 -91.19 -34.33
C ASN A 269 33.09 -91.41 -35.32
N GLN A 270 34.17 -90.63 -35.21
CA GLN A 270 35.39 -90.82 -36.03
C GLN A 270 36.20 -92.07 -35.64
N SER A 271 36.21 -92.46 -34.36
CA SER A 271 36.82 -93.72 -33.92
C SER A 271 36.05 -94.95 -34.40
N VAL A 272 34.72 -94.87 -34.48
CA VAL A 272 33.91 -95.93 -35.12
C VAL A 272 34.24 -96.03 -36.61
N LEU A 273 34.45 -94.91 -37.30
CA LEU A 273 34.82 -94.91 -38.73
C LEU A 273 36.20 -95.55 -38.98
N ARG A 274 37.17 -95.39 -38.07
CA ARG A 274 38.49 -96.06 -38.12
C ARG A 274 38.46 -97.55 -37.83
N LEU A 275 37.37 -98.08 -37.26
CA LEU A 275 37.22 -99.50 -36.96
C LEU A 275 36.64 -100.28 -38.15
N PHE A 276 36.07 -99.58 -39.14
CA PHE A 276 35.41 -100.19 -40.30
C PHE A 276 35.91 -99.69 -41.67
N GLY A 277 36.91 -98.81 -41.70
CA GLY A 277 37.63 -98.39 -42.91
C GLY A 277 39.11 -98.73 -42.80
#